data_AF-A0A941DYB6-F1
#
_entry.id   AF-A0A941DYB6-F1
#
_cell.length_a   1.000
_cell.length_b   1.000
_cell.length_c   1.000
_cell.angle_alpha   90.00
_cell.angle_beta   90.00
_cell.angle_gamma   90.00
#
_symmetry.space_group_name_H-M   'P 1'
#
loop_
_entity.id
_entity.type
_entity.pdbx_description
1 polymer ?
#
loop_
_entity_poly.entity_id
_entity_poly.type
_entity_poly.pdbx_seq_one_letter_code
_entity_poly.pdbx_strand_id
1 'polypeptide(L)'
;MTTVQESDPITSSTKEREVDRLLHHYAESHRNPINEKIHFLCVPTIMWTVLGLIWAIHPWAAFGGALLALVYYFSLSFNFAIGMALMASIMLAILQSIPPAYVLPSAGIVFVVAWIFQFIGHKIEGKKPSFFEDVRYLLIGPLFVLSFLYRRLHIRY
;
A
#
# COMPACT_ATOMS: atom_id res chain seq x y z
N MET A 1 19.73 -55.72 -21.30
CA MET A 1 20.16 -54.63 -20.41
C MET A 1 19.45 -53.38 -20.90
N THR A 2 18.19 -53.22 -20.49
CA THR A 2 17.32 -52.09 -20.85
C THR A 2 17.40 -51.07 -19.74
N THR A 3 18.00 -49.92 -20.02
CA THR A 3 18.06 -48.77 -19.11
C THR A 3 16.66 -48.19 -18.96
N VAL A 4 16.10 -48.27 -17.75
CA VAL A 4 14.89 -47.54 -17.35
C VAL A 4 15.25 -46.05 -17.29
N GLN A 5 14.62 -45.24 -18.13
CA GLN A 5 14.63 -43.79 -18.01
C GLN A 5 13.79 -43.40 -16.80
N GLU A 6 14.45 -42.92 -15.76
CA GLU A 6 13.83 -42.33 -14.58
C GLU A 6 13.24 -40.98 -14.99
N SER A 7 11.91 -40.88 -15.03
CA SER A 7 11.21 -39.63 -15.33
C SER A 7 11.25 -38.70 -14.12
N ASP A 8 11.81 -37.50 -14.29
CA ASP A 8 11.87 -36.45 -13.26
C ASP A 8 10.49 -36.18 -12.62
N PRO A 9 10.40 -35.98 -11.30
CA PRO A 9 9.15 -35.68 -10.63
C PRO A 9 8.66 -34.29 -11.07
N ILE A 10 7.42 -34.24 -11.55
CA ILE A 10 6.68 -33.03 -11.91
C ILE A 10 6.70 -32.07 -10.72
N THR A 11 7.59 -31.08 -10.76
CA THR A 11 7.50 -29.92 -9.87
C THR A 11 6.33 -29.08 -10.38
N SER A 12 5.21 -29.09 -9.65
CA SER A 12 4.11 -28.19 -9.96
C SER A 12 4.61 -26.76 -9.77
N SER A 13 4.93 -26.08 -10.87
CA SER A 13 5.17 -24.64 -10.93
C SER A 13 3.92 -23.91 -10.46
N THR A 14 3.75 -23.78 -9.15
CA THR A 14 2.71 -22.96 -8.55
C THR A 14 3.01 -21.52 -8.96
N LYS A 15 2.22 -20.98 -9.90
CA LYS A 15 2.37 -19.60 -10.36
C LYS A 15 2.28 -18.68 -9.15
N GLU A 16 3.32 -17.89 -8.90
CA GLU A 16 3.37 -16.93 -7.79
C GLU A 16 2.13 -16.01 -7.84
N ARG A 17 1.50 -15.80 -6.69
CA ARG A 17 0.32 -14.91 -6.61
C ARG A 17 0.76 -13.49 -6.92
N GLU A 18 -0.10 -12.75 -7.62
CA GLU A 18 0.23 -11.38 -8.03
C GLU A 18 0.56 -10.47 -6.84
N VAL A 19 -0.18 -10.60 -5.74
CA VAL A 19 0.07 -9.83 -4.51
C VAL A 19 1.48 -10.10 -3.94
N ASP A 20 1.95 -11.34 -3.96
CA ASP A 20 3.26 -11.72 -3.44
C ASP A 20 4.36 -11.11 -4.31
N ARG A 21 4.22 -11.24 -5.65
CA ARG A 21 5.16 -10.67 -6.62
C ARG A 21 5.27 -9.14 -6.46
N LEU A 22 4.14 -8.44 -6.34
CA LEU A 22 4.10 -6.98 -6.19
C LEU A 22 4.73 -6.53 -4.87
N LEU A 23 4.43 -7.22 -3.77
CA LEU A 23 5.03 -6.93 -2.47
C LEU A 23 6.53 -7.23 -2.45
N HIS A 24 6.96 -8.31 -3.09
CA HIS A 24 8.36 -8.67 -3.18
C HIS A 24 9.16 -7.60 -3.95
N HIS A 25 8.67 -7.18 -5.13
CA HIS A 25 9.29 -6.09 -5.89
C HIS A 25 9.32 -4.78 -5.10
N TYR A 26 8.21 -4.41 -4.44
CA TYR A 26 8.17 -3.21 -3.61
C TYR A 26 9.19 -3.28 -2.45
N ALA A 27 9.37 -4.44 -1.83
CA ALA A 27 10.34 -4.64 -0.75
C ALA A 27 11.80 -4.50 -1.21
N GLU A 28 12.10 -4.67 -2.51
CA GLU A 28 13.47 -4.47 -3.01
C GLU A 28 13.97 -3.04 -2.83
N SER A 29 13.07 -2.05 -2.88
CA SER A 29 13.39 -0.62 -2.67
C SER A 29 13.20 -0.15 -1.22
N HIS A 30 12.99 -1.08 -0.28
CA HIS A 30 12.72 -0.79 1.13
C HIS A 30 13.41 -1.82 2.03
N ARG A 31 14.74 -1.82 2.05
CA ARG A 31 15.55 -2.71 2.90
C ARG A 31 16.16 -1.98 4.10
N ASN A 32 16.28 -0.66 4.06
CA ASN A 32 16.80 0.12 5.17
C ASN A 32 15.72 0.29 6.27
N PRO A 33 15.97 -0.10 7.54
CA PRO A 33 14.99 0.00 8.61
C PRO A 33 14.51 1.43 8.90
N ILE A 34 15.33 2.45 8.62
CA ILE A 34 14.93 3.85 8.76
C ILE A 34 13.92 4.22 7.67
N ASN A 35 14.19 3.81 6.43
CA ASN A 35 13.29 4.03 5.31
C ASN A 35 11.94 3.31 5.52
N GLU A 36 11.97 2.06 5.96
CA GLU A 36 10.75 1.30 6.29
C GLU A 36 9.93 1.99 7.39
N LYS A 37 10.55 2.48 8.48
CA LYS A 37 9.86 3.22 9.55
C LYS A 37 9.23 4.51 9.06
N ILE A 38 9.95 5.26 8.22
CA ILE A 38 9.43 6.47 7.57
C ILE A 38 8.19 6.12 6.74
N HIS A 39 8.25 5.05 5.94
CA HIS A 39 7.12 4.59 5.13
C HIS A 39 5.94 4.12 5.98
N PHE A 40 6.21 3.38 7.05
CA PHE A 40 5.18 2.91 7.98
C PHE A 40 4.33 4.06 8.55
N LEU A 41 4.97 5.20 8.84
CA LEU A 41 4.26 6.41 9.26
C LEU A 41 3.66 7.18 8.08
N CYS A 42 4.45 7.47 7.05
CA CYS A 42 4.05 8.42 6.01
C CYS A 42 3.05 7.83 5.02
N VAL A 43 3.06 6.53 4.72
CA VAL A 43 2.12 5.93 3.76
C VAL A 43 0.66 6.07 4.22
N PRO A 44 0.27 5.65 5.44
CA PRO A 44 -1.09 5.88 5.93
C PRO A 44 -1.45 7.37 5.99
N THR A 45 -0.50 8.23 6.37
CA THR A 45 -0.71 9.69 6.38
C THR A 45 -0.98 10.22 4.98
N ILE A 46 -0.20 9.82 3.97
CA ILE A 46 -0.40 10.23 2.57
C ILE A 46 -1.75 9.74 2.07
N MET A 47 -2.13 8.48 2.35
CA MET A 47 -3.46 7.98 2.00
C MET A 47 -4.59 8.84 2.57
N TRP A 48 -4.52 9.18 3.86
CA TRP A 48 -5.50 10.05 4.50
C TRP A 48 -5.56 11.42 3.83
N THR A 49 -4.40 12.02 3.52
CA THR A 49 -4.36 13.32 2.83
C THR A 49 -4.86 13.25 1.39
N VAL A 50 -4.63 12.16 0.64
CA VAL A 50 -5.20 11.98 -0.70
C VAL A 50 -6.72 11.91 -0.62
N LEU A 51 -7.27 11.14 0.32
CA LEU A 51 -8.71 11.14 0.57
C LEU A 51 -9.21 12.55 0.96
N GLY A 52 -8.47 13.29 1.79
CA GLY A 52 -8.81 14.66 2.19
C GLY A 52 -8.79 15.66 1.03
N LEU A 53 -7.81 15.57 0.13
CA LEU A 53 -7.73 16.39 -1.07
C LEU A 53 -8.90 16.12 -2.02
N ILE A 54 -9.29 14.85 -2.19
CA ILE A 54 -10.47 14.49 -2.98
C ILE A 54 -11.77 14.92 -2.27
N TRP A 55 -11.83 14.76 -0.94
CA TRP A 55 -12.97 15.16 -0.11
C TRP A 55 -13.25 16.66 -0.19
N ALA A 56 -12.18 17.48 -0.24
CA ALA A 56 -12.30 18.93 -0.42
C ALA A 56 -12.94 19.31 -1.76
N ILE A 57 -12.87 18.44 -2.78
CA ILE A 57 -13.63 18.60 -4.03
C ILE A 57 -15.08 18.16 -3.78
N HIS A 58 -15.28 16.93 -3.30
CA HIS A 58 -16.59 16.42 -2.92
C HIS A 58 -16.46 15.14 -2.04
N PRO A 59 -17.20 14.99 -0.91
CA PRO A 59 -17.16 13.77 -0.08
C PRO A 59 -17.44 12.47 -0.85
N TRP A 60 -18.50 12.45 -1.67
CA TRP A 60 -18.80 11.30 -2.54
C TRP A 60 -17.67 10.91 -3.52
N ALA A 61 -16.83 11.85 -3.95
CA ALA A 61 -15.67 11.52 -4.78
C ALA A 61 -14.61 10.76 -3.97
N ALA A 62 -14.42 11.10 -2.68
CA ALA A 62 -13.51 10.37 -1.79
C ALA A 62 -14.04 8.95 -1.49
N PHE A 63 -15.35 8.80 -1.25
CA PHE A 63 -15.98 7.48 -1.12
C PHE A 63 -15.82 6.64 -2.39
N GLY A 64 -16.05 7.24 -3.58
CA GLY A 64 -15.86 6.58 -4.87
C GLY A 64 -14.42 6.14 -5.10
N GLY A 65 -13.44 7.01 -4.82
CA GLY A 65 -12.03 6.68 -4.91
C GLY A 65 -11.61 5.55 -3.96
N ALA A 66 -12.09 5.58 -2.72
CA ALA A 66 -11.87 4.50 -1.75
C ALA A 66 -12.48 3.17 -2.24
N LEU A 67 -13.70 3.18 -2.76
CA LEU A 67 -14.36 1.99 -3.29
C LEU A 67 -13.58 1.39 -4.48
N LEU A 68 -13.10 2.23 -5.40
CA LEU A 68 -12.28 1.77 -6.53
C LEU A 68 -10.98 1.11 -6.06
N ALA A 69 -10.30 1.71 -5.07
CA ALA A 69 -9.12 1.10 -4.46
C ALA A 69 -9.44 -0.23 -3.76
N LEU A 70 -10.59 -0.33 -3.08
CA LEU A 70 -11.03 -1.57 -2.43
C LEU A 70 -11.35 -2.68 -3.44
N VAL A 71 -11.97 -2.37 -4.58
CA VAL A 71 -12.18 -3.34 -5.67
C VAL A 71 -10.84 -3.86 -6.17
N TYR A 72 -9.85 -2.98 -6.36
CA TYR A 72 -8.50 -3.39 -6.71
C TYR A 72 -7.88 -4.30 -5.64
N TYR A 73 -7.94 -3.93 -4.36
CA TYR A 73 -7.40 -4.75 -3.27
C TYR A 73 -8.10 -6.11 -3.13
N PHE A 74 -9.40 -6.17 -3.36
CA PHE A 74 -10.15 -7.41 -3.37
C PHE A 74 -9.64 -8.38 -4.46
N SER A 75 -9.26 -7.84 -5.63
CA SER A 75 -8.66 -8.64 -6.71
C SER A 75 -7.27 -9.20 -6.35
N LEU A 76 -6.55 -8.57 -5.41
CA LEU A 76 -5.23 -9.02 -4.94
C LEU A 76 -5.32 -10.00 -3.77
N SER A 77 -6.13 -9.69 -2.76
CA SER A 77 -6.31 -10.53 -1.57
C SER A 77 -7.52 -10.08 -0.75
N PHE A 78 -8.42 -11.02 -0.43
CA PHE A 78 -9.58 -10.78 0.41
C PHE A 78 -9.22 -10.20 1.79
N ASN A 79 -8.19 -10.75 2.43
CA ASN A 79 -7.79 -10.29 3.76
C ASN A 79 -7.23 -8.87 3.71
N PHE A 80 -6.40 -8.54 2.71
CA PHE A 80 -5.97 -7.16 2.54
C PHE A 80 -7.15 -6.21 2.25
N ALA A 81 -8.13 -6.62 1.46
CA ALA A 81 -9.30 -5.79 1.20
C ALA A 81 -10.05 -5.45 2.51
N ILE A 82 -10.19 -6.40 3.44
CA ILE A 82 -10.79 -6.15 4.76
C ILE A 82 -9.95 -5.15 5.56
N GLY A 83 -8.64 -5.34 5.67
CA GLY A 83 -7.78 -4.42 6.42
C GLY A 83 -7.78 -3.00 5.84
N MET A 84 -7.75 -2.90 4.51
CA MET A 84 -7.83 -1.63 3.82
C MET A 84 -9.22 -0.98 3.94
N ALA A 85 -10.30 -1.77 3.97
CA ALA A 85 -11.65 -1.27 4.20
C ALA A 85 -11.80 -0.67 5.60
N LEU A 86 -11.26 -1.35 6.62
CA LEU A 86 -11.23 -0.84 7.99
C LEU A 86 -10.42 0.47 8.06
N MET A 87 -9.22 0.49 7.49
CA MET A 87 -8.38 1.68 7.49
C MET A 87 -9.04 2.86 6.75
N ALA A 88 -9.60 2.62 5.56
CA ALA A 88 -10.31 3.66 4.80
C ALA A 88 -11.54 4.18 5.56
N SER A 89 -12.29 3.30 6.23
CA SER A 89 -13.45 3.70 7.04
C SER A 89 -13.05 4.63 8.19
N ILE A 90 -11.96 4.31 8.89
CA ILE A 90 -11.41 5.17 9.96
C ILE A 90 -10.97 6.52 9.37
N MET A 91 -10.25 6.51 8.25
CA MET A 91 -9.79 7.73 7.59
C MET A 91 -10.94 8.65 7.16
N LEU A 92 -11.99 8.08 6.56
CA LEU A 92 -13.18 8.82 6.14
C LEU A 92 -13.99 9.33 7.34
N ALA A 93 -14.07 8.56 8.43
CA ALA A 93 -14.71 9.01 9.67
C ALA A 93 -13.95 10.20 10.30
N ILE A 94 -12.62 10.19 10.25
CA ILE A 94 -11.80 11.33 10.68
C ILE A 94 -12.05 12.54 9.76
N LEU A 95 -12.10 12.37 8.44
CA LEU A 95 -12.39 13.48 7.52
C LEU A 95 -13.78 14.09 7.77
N GLN A 96 -14.79 13.24 8.00
CA GLN A 96 -16.15 13.66 8.30
C GLN A 96 -16.25 14.50 9.60
N SER A 97 -15.34 14.32 10.55
CA SER A 97 -15.34 15.07 11.82
C SER A 97 -14.59 16.40 11.75
N ILE A 98 -13.86 16.67 10.67
CA ILE A 98 -13.13 17.93 10.46
C ILE A 98 -14.07 18.96 9.82
N PRO A 99 -14.14 20.20 10.33
CA PRO A 99 -14.92 21.25 9.69
C PRO A 99 -14.43 21.48 8.25
N PRO A 100 -15.32 21.62 7.24
CA PRO A 100 -14.95 21.66 5.82
C PRO A 100 -13.84 22.67 5.48
N ALA A 101 -13.85 23.84 6.12
CA ALA A 101 -12.85 24.90 5.92
C ALA A 101 -11.41 24.46 6.25
N TYR A 102 -11.22 23.45 7.10
CA TYR A 102 -9.90 22.96 7.50
C TYR A 102 -9.43 21.73 6.73
N VAL A 103 -10.30 21.04 5.97
CA VAL A 103 -9.94 19.80 5.27
C VAL A 103 -8.83 20.05 4.24
N LEU A 104 -9.03 21.00 3.32
CA LEU A 104 -8.05 21.29 2.27
C LEU A 104 -6.69 21.77 2.82
N PRO A 105 -6.61 22.79 3.70
CA PRO A 105 -5.31 23.26 4.19
C PRO A 105 -4.59 22.21 5.04
N SER A 106 -5.30 21.46 5.90
CA SER A 106 -4.67 20.40 6.70
C SER A 106 -4.17 19.25 5.82
N ALA A 107 -4.99 18.76 4.88
CA ALA A 107 -4.59 17.71 3.96
C ALA A 107 -3.41 18.14 3.08
N GLY A 108 -3.43 19.36 2.54
CA GLY A 108 -2.35 19.89 1.70
C GLY A 108 -1.02 20.02 2.43
N ILE A 109 -1.01 20.61 3.64
CA ILE A 109 0.21 20.76 4.44
C ILE A 109 0.78 19.40 4.82
N VAL A 110 -0.06 18.51 5.35
CA VAL A 110 0.36 17.18 5.79
C VAL A 110 0.83 16.34 4.59
N PHE A 111 0.21 16.47 3.42
CA PHE A 111 0.62 15.78 2.20
C PHE A 111 2.04 16.15 1.81
N VAL A 112 2.36 17.45 1.76
CA VAL A 112 3.70 17.93 1.41
C VAL A 112 4.73 17.45 2.43
N VAL A 113 4.45 17.58 3.72
CA VAL A 113 5.36 17.15 4.79
C VAL A 113 5.63 15.64 4.73
N ALA A 114 4.59 14.82 4.58
CA ALA A 114 4.73 13.37 4.51
C ALA A 114 5.53 12.92 3.27
N TRP A 115 5.34 13.58 2.12
CA TRP A 115 6.13 13.32 0.93
C TRP A 115 7.60 13.72 1.07
N ILE A 116 7.89 14.87 1.71
CA ILE A 116 9.27 15.26 2.03
C ILE A 116 9.95 14.16 2.84
N PHE A 117 9.29 13.64 3.88
CA PHE A 117 9.82 12.54 4.66
C PHE A 117 10.00 11.26 3.85
N GLN A 118 9.03 10.86 3.01
CA GLN A 118 9.21 9.70 2.11
C GLN A 118 10.43 9.85 1.20
N PHE A 119 10.64 11.03 0.60
CA PHE A 119 11.81 11.27 -0.25
C PHE A 119 13.12 11.25 0.55
N ILE A 120 13.12 11.74 1.79
CA ILE A 120 14.27 11.58 2.70
C ILE A 120 14.54 10.08 2.96
N GLY A 121 13.50 9.30 3.22
CA GLY A 121 13.61 7.84 3.40
C GLY A 121 14.26 7.16 2.19
N HIS A 122 13.78 7.47 0.98
CA HIS A 122 14.36 6.95 -0.25
C HIS A 122 15.79 7.44 -0.53
N LYS A 123 16.12 8.68 -0.12
CA LYS A 123 17.49 9.18 -0.19
C LYS A 123 18.43 8.39 0.73
N ILE A 124 17.97 8.01 1.92
CA ILE A 124 18.70 7.15 2.86
C ILE A 124 18.83 5.71 2.32
N GLU A 125 17.79 5.20 1.68
CA GLU A 125 17.80 3.88 1.02
C GLU A 125 18.78 3.82 -0.15
N GLY A 126 18.95 4.92 -0.89
CA GLY A 126 19.75 4.97 -2.13
C GLY A 126 19.02 4.38 -3.35
N LYS A 127 17.73 4.03 -3.21
CA LYS A 127 16.87 3.55 -4.29
C LYS A 127 15.74 4.54 -4.56
N LYS A 128 15.39 4.71 -5.83
CA LYS A 128 14.26 5.56 -6.24
C LYS A 128 12.94 4.95 -5.76
N PRO A 129 11.92 5.77 -5.50
CA PRO A 129 10.57 5.27 -5.22
C PRO A 129 10.02 4.40 -6.36
N SER A 130 9.43 3.26 -6.02
CA SER A 130 8.91 2.30 -7.01
C SER A 130 7.78 2.87 -7.89
N PHE A 131 7.06 3.89 -7.45
CA PHE A 131 6.01 4.51 -8.27
C PHE A 131 6.54 5.26 -9.50
N PHE A 132 7.84 5.56 -9.56
CA PHE A 132 8.47 6.06 -10.78
C PHE A 132 8.58 5.01 -11.88
N GLU A 133 8.58 3.72 -11.50
CA GLU A 133 8.55 2.60 -12.45
C GLU A 133 7.11 2.30 -12.87
N ASP A 134 6.19 2.29 -11.89
CA ASP A 134 4.77 2.02 -12.11
C ASP A 134 3.91 2.68 -11.03
N VAL A 135 2.99 3.55 -11.43
CA VAL A 135 2.07 4.27 -10.54
C VAL A 135 1.26 3.33 -9.62
N ARG A 136 1.04 2.07 -10.00
CA ARG A 136 0.39 1.05 -9.17
C ARG A 136 1.09 0.86 -7.83
N TYR A 137 2.39 1.13 -7.71
CA TYR A 137 3.11 1.02 -6.44
C TYR A 137 2.65 2.03 -5.38
N LEU A 138 1.91 3.09 -5.76
CA LEU A 138 1.19 3.92 -4.79
C LEU A 138 0.10 3.14 -4.04
N LEU A 139 -0.53 2.15 -4.70
CA LEU A 139 -1.52 1.27 -4.08
C LEU A 139 -0.88 0.09 -3.35
N ILE A 140 0.34 -0.31 -3.72
CA ILE A 140 1.08 -1.41 -3.09
C ILE A 140 1.77 -0.98 -1.79
N GLY A 141 2.28 0.25 -1.71
CA GLY A 141 2.88 0.79 -0.47
C GLY A 141 1.99 0.60 0.77
N PRO A 142 0.68 0.90 0.72
CA PRO A 142 -0.25 0.61 1.81
C PRO A 142 -0.34 -0.87 2.21
N LEU A 143 -0.38 -1.77 1.22
CA LEU A 143 -0.39 -3.21 1.48
C LEU A 143 0.93 -3.66 2.12
N PHE A 144 2.07 -3.09 1.68
CA PHE A 144 3.38 -3.35 2.27
C PHE A 144 3.40 -2.95 3.75
N VAL A 145 2.88 -1.76 4.10
CA VAL A 145 2.76 -1.33 5.49
C VAL A 145 1.85 -2.24 6.31
N LEU A 146 0.66 -2.56 5.77
CA LEU A 146 -0.30 -3.45 6.43
C LEU A 146 0.24 -4.87 6.60
N SER A 147 1.09 -5.33 5.68
CA SER A 147 1.70 -6.66 5.72
C SER A 147 2.56 -6.88 6.97
N PHE A 148 3.20 -5.85 7.52
CA PHE A 148 3.92 -5.95 8.79
C PHE A 148 2.99 -6.28 9.95
N LEU A 149 1.82 -5.62 10.00
CA LEU A 149 0.81 -5.89 11.02
C LEU A 149 0.27 -7.32 10.87
N TYR A 150 -0.03 -7.74 9.64
CA TYR A 150 -0.55 -9.08 9.37
C TYR A 150 0.45 -10.18 9.73
N ARG A 151 1.74 -10.01 9.39
CA ARG A 151 2.81 -10.93 9.83
C ARG A 151 2.89 -11.01 11.35
N ARG A 152 2.77 -9.88 12.07
CA ARG A 152 2.77 -9.85 13.54
C ARG A 152 1.55 -10.54 14.16
N LEU A 153 0.40 -10.46 13.50
CA LEU A 153 -0.86 -11.08 13.93
C LEU A 153 -1.06 -12.51 13.37
N HIS A 154 -0.10 -13.05 12.62
CA HIS A 154 -0.19 -14.35 11.94
C HIS A 154 -1.39 -14.48 10.99
N ILE A 155 -1.84 -13.35 10.40
CA ILE A 155 -2.89 -13.32 9.39
C ILE A 155 -2.27 -13.60 8.03
N ARG A 156 -2.75 -14.63 7.33
CA ARG A 156 -2.37 -14.92 5.94
C ARG A 156 -3.06 -13.93 5.01
N TYR A 157 -2.41 -13.52 3.94
CA TYR A 157 -2.95 -12.60 2.94
C TYR A 157 -2.47 -13.00 1.56
#